data_AF-A0A9D5M3N1-F1
#
_entry.id   AF-A0A9D5M3N1-F1
#
_cell.length_a   1.000
_cell.length_b   1.000
_cell.length_c   1.000
_cell.angle_alpha   90.00
_cell.angle_beta   90.00
_cell.angle_gamma   90.00
#
_symmetry.space_group_name_H-M   'P 1'
#
loop_
_entity.id
_entity.type
_entity.pdbx_description
1 polymer ?
#
loop_
_entity_poly.entity_id
_entity_poly.type
_entity_poly.pdbx_seq_one_letter_code
_entity_poly.pdbx_strand_id
1 'polypeptide(L)'
;MAADLNSSQECLKAIRVLKQELSSARKSLLNSETCTVNRAVMQAQLEYLEEHLPDTVAKAAEIVEQEETIRRETENKQNEILENASAQAQNMVNEASQKAQQMMEQANYEARSLVERANQEANACVEAAKAEAQRIGEEAEKKARQLVDEESIVRRARVESEELRESARQESAMLHKNTLDYIDSLLADTDRRMSELINSIRLERNEIRNHR
;
A
#
# COMPACT_ATOMS: atom_id res chain seq x y z
N MET A 1 22.47 -25.88 65.51
CA MET A 1 23.85 -25.87 66.07
C MET A 1 23.90 -26.03 67.61
N ALA A 2 23.41 -25.09 68.43
CA ALA A 2 23.43 -25.24 69.89
C ALA A 2 22.59 -26.44 70.39
N ALA A 3 21.54 -26.82 69.66
CA ALA A 3 20.72 -27.98 69.99
C ALA A 3 21.43 -29.32 69.76
N ASP A 4 22.23 -29.46 68.69
CA ASP A 4 22.86 -30.74 68.31
C ASP A 4 24.09 -31.08 69.16
N LEU A 5 24.91 -30.07 69.46
CA LEU A 5 26.03 -30.20 70.41
C LEU A 5 25.53 -30.51 71.82
N ASN A 6 24.42 -29.90 72.24
CA ASN A 6 23.82 -30.17 73.55
C ASN A 6 23.21 -31.59 73.60
N SER A 7 22.56 -32.04 72.51
CA SER A 7 22.03 -33.40 72.39
C SER A 7 23.12 -34.48 72.41
N SER A 8 24.26 -34.22 71.77
CA SER A 8 25.45 -35.10 71.83
C SER A 8 26.03 -35.20 73.24
N GLN A 9 26.12 -34.07 73.95
CA GLN A 9 26.55 -34.04 75.34
C GLN A 9 25.61 -34.81 76.27
N GLU A 10 24.30 -34.71 76.06
CA GLU A 10 23.31 -35.52 76.79
C GLU A 10 23.44 -37.02 76.49
N CYS A 11 23.66 -37.40 75.22
CA CYS A 11 23.93 -38.80 74.85
C CYS A 11 25.21 -39.34 75.51
N LEU A 12 26.29 -38.56 75.54
CA LEU A 12 27.54 -38.95 76.20
C LEU A 12 27.39 -39.06 77.72
N LYS A 13 26.60 -38.19 78.35
CA LYS A 13 26.24 -38.32 79.76
C LYS A 13 25.49 -39.64 80.01
N ALA A 14 24.52 -39.97 79.17
CA ALA A 14 23.78 -41.23 79.26
C ALA A 14 24.68 -42.47 79.09
N ILE A 15 25.61 -42.44 78.13
CA ILE A 15 26.60 -43.51 77.93
C ILE A 15 27.49 -43.69 79.17
N ARG A 16 27.96 -42.59 79.78
CA ARG A 16 28.77 -42.66 81.03
C ARG A 16 27.98 -43.24 82.20
N VAL A 17 26.72 -42.84 82.37
CA VAL A 17 25.83 -43.41 83.38
C VAL A 17 25.68 -44.93 83.15
N LEU A 18 25.43 -45.35 81.91
CA LEU A 18 25.33 -46.77 81.56
C LEU A 18 26.64 -47.54 81.82
N LYS A 19 27.81 -46.96 81.53
CA LYS A 19 29.12 -47.57 81.87
C LYS A 19 29.29 -47.70 83.38
N GLN A 20 28.88 -46.70 84.16
CA GLN A 20 28.97 -46.70 85.61
C GLN A 20 28.05 -47.76 86.24
N GLU A 21 26.79 -47.85 85.79
CA GLU A 21 25.83 -48.87 86.24
C GLU A 21 26.29 -50.28 85.84
N LEU A 22 26.82 -50.45 84.63
CA LEU A 22 27.42 -51.72 84.22
C LEU A 22 28.62 -52.06 85.11
N SER A 23 29.44 -51.07 85.51
CA SER A 23 30.61 -51.29 86.35
C SER A 23 30.25 -51.82 87.77
N SER A 24 29.17 -51.31 88.35
CA SER A 24 28.67 -51.64 89.70
C SER A 24 27.71 -52.84 89.73
N ALA A 25 27.24 -53.31 88.58
CA ALA A 25 26.30 -54.43 88.46
C ALA A 25 26.86 -55.75 89.03
N ARG A 26 26.05 -56.44 89.84
CA ARG A 26 26.33 -57.78 90.39
C ARG A 26 25.69 -58.87 89.55
N LYS A 27 26.25 -60.08 89.57
CA LYS A 27 25.62 -61.27 88.93
C LYS A 27 24.25 -61.52 89.54
N SER A 28 23.19 -61.34 88.75
CA SER A 28 21.81 -61.66 89.14
C SER A 28 21.65 -63.17 89.26
N LEU A 29 21.05 -63.64 90.36
CA LEU A 29 20.79 -65.06 90.61
C LEU A 29 19.30 -65.40 90.68
N LEU A 30 18.38 -64.43 90.90
CA LEU A 30 16.98 -64.72 91.30
C LEU A 30 15.93 -63.63 90.98
N ASN A 31 16.12 -62.70 90.04
CA ASN A 31 15.12 -61.65 89.71
C ASN A 31 14.67 -61.68 88.23
N SER A 32 13.35 -61.59 87.99
CA SER A 32 12.68 -61.50 86.69
C SER A 32 12.71 -60.12 86.02
N GLU A 33 13.09 -59.05 86.74
CA GLU A 33 13.16 -57.67 86.21
C GLU A 33 14.52 -57.31 85.58
N THR A 34 15.52 -58.19 85.66
CA THR A 34 16.90 -57.91 85.19
C THR A 34 17.31 -58.77 83.99
N CYS A 35 17.81 -58.15 82.92
CA CYS A 35 18.40 -58.85 81.77
C CYS A 35 19.86 -59.24 82.05
N THR A 36 20.25 -60.48 81.75
CA THR A 36 21.66 -60.90 81.79
C THR A 36 22.33 -60.55 80.47
N VAL A 37 23.33 -59.67 80.50
CA VAL A 37 24.10 -59.26 79.31
C VAL A 37 25.55 -59.76 79.40
N ASN A 38 26.18 -59.99 78.25
CA ASN A 38 27.61 -60.19 78.21
C ASN A 38 28.31 -58.85 78.51
N ARG A 39 28.85 -58.75 79.73
CA ARG A 39 29.50 -57.54 80.23
C ARG A 39 30.61 -57.04 79.31
N ALA A 40 31.45 -57.94 78.79
CA ALA A 40 32.56 -57.55 77.91
C ALA A 40 32.06 -56.96 76.59
N VAL A 41 31.02 -57.57 76.00
CA VAL A 41 30.42 -57.06 74.75
C VAL A 41 29.73 -55.72 74.99
N MET A 42 28.92 -55.59 76.05
CA MET A 42 28.22 -54.34 76.37
C MET A 42 29.21 -53.20 76.65
N GLN A 43 30.27 -53.46 77.40
CA GLN A 43 31.29 -52.47 77.71
C GLN A 43 32.03 -52.02 76.44
N ALA A 44 32.41 -52.95 75.56
CA ALA A 44 33.03 -52.63 74.28
C ALA A 44 32.12 -51.79 73.37
N GLN A 45 30.81 -52.06 73.33
CA GLN A 45 29.85 -51.27 72.54
C GLN A 45 29.64 -49.86 73.12
N LEU A 46 29.58 -49.72 74.45
CA LEU A 46 29.50 -48.40 75.09
C LEU A 46 30.77 -47.57 74.87
N GLU A 47 31.94 -48.22 74.89
CA GLU A 47 33.23 -47.59 74.60
C GLU A 47 33.33 -47.14 73.14
N TYR A 48 32.89 -47.99 72.20
CA TYR A 48 32.78 -47.67 70.78
C TYR A 48 31.88 -46.46 70.53
N LEU A 49 30.69 -46.42 71.16
CA LEU A 49 29.77 -45.29 71.06
C LEU A 49 30.35 -44.01 71.68
N GLU A 50 30.99 -44.09 72.84
CA GLU A 50 31.63 -42.93 73.48
C GLU A 50 32.76 -42.33 72.62
N GLU A 51 33.52 -43.18 71.93
CA GLU A 51 34.64 -42.79 71.07
C GLU A 51 34.17 -42.20 69.71
N HIS A 52 33.18 -42.80 69.05
CA HIS A 52 32.83 -42.47 67.66
C HIS A 52 31.61 -41.55 67.50
N LEU A 53 30.71 -41.50 68.49
CA LEU A 53 29.51 -40.66 68.44
C LEU A 53 29.82 -39.14 68.36
N PRO A 54 30.78 -38.58 69.11
CA PRO A 54 31.08 -37.14 69.05
C PRO A 54 31.47 -36.69 67.65
N ASP A 55 32.38 -37.41 67.00
CA ASP A 55 32.86 -37.12 65.66
C ASP A 55 31.75 -37.26 64.61
N THR A 56 30.88 -38.27 64.78
CA THR A 56 29.75 -38.49 63.87
C THR A 56 28.74 -37.35 63.95
N VAL A 57 28.41 -36.89 65.17
CA VAL A 57 27.49 -35.75 65.36
C VAL A 57 28.14 -34.44 64.92
N ALA A 58 29.45 -34.25 65.14
CA ALA A 58 30.18 -33.08 64.67
C ALA A 58 30.16 -32.98 63.14
N LYS A 59 30.44 -34.09 62.44
CA LYS A 59 30.35 -34.17 60.97
C LYS A 59 28.93 -33.90 60.47
N ALA A 60 27.91 -34.46 61.14
CA ALA A 60 26.52 -34.21 60.76
C ALA A 60 26.13 -32.73 60.95
N ALA A 61 26.56 -32.09 62.03
CA ALA A 61 26.32 -30.67 62.28
C ALA A 61 27.01 -29.78 61.23
N GLU A 62 28.25 -30.12 60.84
CA GLU A 62 28.97 -29.42 59.78
C GLU A 62 28.23 -29.51 58.43
N ILE A 63 27.74 -30.70 58.07
CA ILE A 63 26.96 -30.89 56.84
C ILE A 63 25.68 -30.04 56.85
N VAL A 64 24.96 -29.99 57.97
CA VAL A 64 23.76 -29.15 58.11
C VAL A 64 24.13 -27.67 57.96
N GLU A 65 25.19 -27.19 58.60
CA GLU A 65 25.65 -25.81 58.46
C GLU A 65 26.03 -25.46 57.02
N GLN A 66 26.73 -26.36 56.33
CA GLN A 66 27.07 -26.23 54.92
C GLN A 66 25.80 -26.19 54.05
N GLU A 67 24.81 -27.05 54.31
CA GLU A 67 23.52 -27.08 53.61
C GLU A 67 22.74 -25.77 53.81
N GLU A 68 22.67 -25.26 55.03
CA GLU A 68 22.02 -23.96 55.32
C GLU A 68 22.69 -22.81 54.57
N THR A 69 24.03 -22.86 54.46
CA THR A 69 24.81 -21.86 53.73
C THR A 69 24.55 -21.94 52.22
N ILE A 70 24.62 -23.15 51.64
CA ILE A 70 24.33 -23.39 50.23
C ILE A 70 22.90 -22.94 49.89
N ARG A 71 21.93 -23.27 50.75
CA ARG A 71 20.53 -22.87 50.57
C ARG A 71 20.39 -21.35 50.54
N ARG A 72 20.99 -20.65 51.51
CA ARG A 72 20.97 -19.17 51.58
C ARG A 72 21.62 -18.53 50.36
N GLU A 73 22.78 -19.03 49.93
CA GLU A 73 23.46 -18.52 48.73
C GLU A 73 22.64 -18.77 47.46
N THR A 74 22.02 -19.94 47.34
CA THR A 74 21.19 -20.30 46.20
C THR A 74 19.96 -19.41 46.12
N GLU A 75 19.33 -19.13 47.27
CA GLU A 75 18.17 -18.24 47.35
C GLU A 75 18.53 -16.79 46.99
N ASN A 76 19.68 -16.30 47.46
CA ASN A 76 20.20 -14.99 47.05
C ASN A 76 20.48 -14.93 45.55
N LYS A 77 21.18 -15.93 44.99
CA LYS A 77 21.46 -16.02 43.55
C LYS A 77 20.18 -16.11 42.73
N GLN A 78 19.18 -16.87 43.19
CA GLN A 78 17.89 -16.97 42.52
C GLN A 78 17.21 -15.60 42.46
N ASN A 79 17.14 -14.89 43.59
CA ASN A 79 16.54 -13.57 43.66
C ASN A 79 17.24 -12.57 42.74
N GLU A 80 18.58 -12.58 42.73
CA GLU A 80 19.39 -11.74 41.85
C GLU A 80 19.12 -12.04 40.35
N ILE A 81 19.07 -13.33 39.97
CA ILE A 81 18.79 -13.73 38.59
C ILE A 81 17.38 -13.31 38.18
N LEU A 82 16.37 -13.51 39.05
CA LEU A 82 14.99 -13.15 38.75
C LEU A 82 14.83 -11.63 38.61
N GLU A 83 15.48 -10.84 39.48
CA GLU A 83 15.46 -9.38 39.40
C GLU A 83 16.12 -8.89 38.11
N ASN A 84 17.31 -9.39 37.79
CA ASN A 84 18.03 -9.03 36.58
C ASN A 84 17.26 -9.44 35.31
N ALA A 85 16.71 -10.65 35.27
CA ALA A 85 15.92 -11.13 34.15
C ALA A 85 14.64 -10.30 33.96
N SER A 86 13.96 -9.95 35.06
CA SER A 86 12.77 -9.10 35.05
C SER A 86 13.10 -7.69 34.55
N ALA A 87 14.19 -7.08 35.04
CA ALA A 87 14.64 -5.77 34.60
C ALA A 87 15.01 -5.76 33.10
N GLN A 88 15.73 -6.78 32.63
CA GLN A 88 16.08 -6.93 31.22
C GLN A 88 14.84 -7.11 30.34
N ALA A 89 13.88 -7.95 30.77
CA ALA A 89 12.63 -8.14 30.04
C ALA A 89 11.84 -6.83 29.95
N GLN A 90 11.74 -6.08 31.06
CA GLN A 90 11.04 -4.79 31.08
C GLN A 90 11.71 -3.78 30.14
N ASN A 91 13.05 -3.70 30.15
CA ASN A 91 13.79 -2.81 29.25
C ASN A 91 13.58 -3.19 27.79
N MET A 92 13.63 -4.49 27.47
CA MET A 92 13.40 -4.99 26.12
C MET A 92 11.99 -4.64 25.62
N VAL A 93 10.96 -4.81 26.46
CA VAL A 93 9.58 -4.45 26.12
C VAL A 93 9.45 -2.94 25.93
N ASN A 94 10.08 -2.13 26.77
CA ASN A 94 10.06 -0.67 26.65
C ASN A 94 10.73 -0.21 25.35
N GLU A 95 11.92 -0.73 25.03
CA GLU A 95 12.64 -0.42 23.79
C GLU A 95 11.86 -0.85 22.55
N ALA A 96 11.31 -2.07 22.56
CA ALA A 96 10.50 -2.57 21.46
C ALA A 96 9.26 -1.72 21.25
N SER A 97 8.59 -1.33 22.35
CA SER A 97 7.41 -0.46 22.31
C SER A 97 7.74 0.93 21.77
N GLN A 98 8.85 1.52 22.21
CA GLN A 98 9.30 2.83 21.73
C GLN A 98 9.67 2.79 20.24
N LYS A 99 10.42 1.77 19.81
CA LYS A 99 10.78 1.59 18.39
C LYS A 99 9.53 1.37 17.52
N ALA A 100 8.56 0.59 18.01
CA ALA A 100 7.30 0.39 17.32
C ALA A 100 6.51 1.71 17.18
N GLN A 101 6.42 2.51 18.24
CA GLN A 101 5.77 3.82 18.20
C GLN A 101 6.45 4.77 17.20
N GLN A 102 7.78 4.85 17.21
CA GLN A 102 8.53 5.67 16.25
C GLN A 102 8.32 5.20 14.81
N MET A 103 8.33 3.89 14.58
CA MET A 103 8.07 3.33 13.25
C MET A 103 6.65 3.64 12.77
N MET A 104 5.65 3.55 13.66
CA MET A 104 4.27 3.91 13.33
C MET A 104 4.14 5.40 13.01
N GLU A 105 4.79 6.27 13.78
CA GLU A 105 4.78 7.71 13.54
C GLU A 105 5.42 8.07 12.20
N GLN A 106 6.59 7.48 11.91
CA GLN A 106 7.28 7.67 10.63
C GLN A 106 6.43 7.16 9.45
N ALA A 107 5.87 5.95 9.56
CA ALA A 107 5.01 5.39 8.52
C ALA A 107 3.75 6.24 8.29
N ASN A 108 3.16 6.78 9.36
CA ASN A 108 2.01 7.69 9.26
C ASN A 108 2.39 9.02 8.59
N TYR A 109 3.56 9.58 8.90
CA TYR A 109 4.06 10.78 8.25
C TYR A 109 4.29 10.56 6.75
N GLU A 110 4.98 9.48 6.39
CA GLU A 110 5.24 9.11 5.00
C GLU A 110 3.96 8.83 4.22
N ALA A 111 3.01 8.10 4.82
CA ALA A 111 1.71 7.85 4.20
C ALA A 111 0.93 9.14 3.93
N ARG A 112 0.92 10.07 4.89
CA ARG A 112 0.28 11.39 4.71
C ARG A 112 0.96 12.20 3.60
N SER A 113 2.29 12.22 3.59
CA SER A 113 3.06 12.93 2.55
C SER A 113 2.83 12.33 1.16
N LEU A 114 2.75 11.00 1.06
CA LEU A 114 2.46 10.30 -0.19
C LEU A 114 1.06 10.65 -0.72
N VAL A 115 0.05 10.62 0.15
CA VAL A 115 -1.33 10.96 -0.22
C VAL A 115 -1.42 12.43 -0.67
N GLU A 116 -0.78 13.34 0.05
CA GLU A 116 -0.75 14.75 -0.32
C GLU A 116 -0.12 14.97 -1.70
N ARG A 117 1.05 14.36 -1.94
CA ARG A 117 1.72 14.43 -3.24
C ARG A 117 0.87 13.83 -4.36
N ALA A 118 0.27 12.66 -4.13
CA ALA A 118 -0.61 12.01 -5.09
C ALA A 118 -1.83 12.88 -5.44
N ASN A 119 -2.43 13.55 -4.45
CA ASN A 119 -3.53 14.48 -4.67
C ASN A 119 -3.10 15.70 -5.48
N GLN A 120 -1.93 16.27 -5.19
CA GLN A 120 -1.38 17.40 -5.96
C GLN A 120 -1.11 17.00 -7.42
N GLU A 121 -0.48 15.85 -7.65
CA GLU A 121 -0.22 15.32 -8.99
C GLU A 121 -1.52 15.03 -9.75
N ALA A 122 -2.51 14.42 -9.09
CA ALA A 122 -3.82 14.15 -9.69
C ALA A 122 -4.55 15.45 -10.07
N ASN A 123 -4.56 16.44 -9.17
CA ASN A 123 -5.17 17.75 -9.45
C ASN A 123 -4.47 18.46 -10.61
N ALA A 124 -3.14 18.47 -10.63
CA ALA A 124 -2.37 19.07 -11.72
C ALA A 124 -2.66 18.38 -13.07
N CYS A 125 -2.77 17.05 -13.07
CA CYS A 125 -3.12 16.28 -14.26
C CYS A 125 -4.53 16.62 -14.78
N VAL A 126 -5.51 16.70 -13.88
CA VAL A 126 -6.89 17.07 -14.23
C VAL A 126 -6.97 18.48 -14.80
N GLU A 127 -6.29 19.44 -14.18
CA GLU A 127 -6.29 20.83 -14.67
C GLU A 127 -5.58 20.96 -16.03
N ALA A 128 -4.46 20.27 -16.23
CA ALA A 128 -3.79 20.21 -17.53
C ALA A 128 -4.68 19.59 -18.61
N ALA A 129 -5.36 18.48 -18.29
CA ALA A 129 -6.28 17.81 -19.21
C ALA A 129 -7.48 18.70 -19.58
N LYS A 130 -8.04 19.44 -18.62
CA LYS A 130 -9.11 20.41 -18.87
C LYS A 130 -8.65 21.55 -19.78
N ALA A 131 -7.48 22.13 -19.51
CA ALA A 131 -6.93 23.20 -20.33
C ALA A 131 -6.70 22.75 -21.77
N GLU A 132 -6.15 21.55 -21.96
CA GLU A 132 -5.93 21.00 -23.31
C GLU A 132 -7.24 20.66 -24.01
N ALA A 133 -8.22 20.08 -23.30
CA ALA A 133 -9.54 19.82 -23.86
C ALA A 133 -10.24 21.10 -24.32
N GLN A 134 -10.14 22.19 -23.53
CA GLN A 134 -10.66 23.50 -23.91
C GLN A 134 -9.95 24.03 -25.17
N ARG A 135 -8.62 23.95 -25.22
CA ARG A 135 -7.83 24.39 -26.39
C ARG A 135 -8.24 23.64 -27.66
N ILE A 136 -8.38 22.33 -27.58
CA ILE A 136 -8.84 21.49 -28.69
C ILE A 136 -10.27 21.87 -29.10
N GLY A 137 -11.16 22.11 -28.13
CA GLY A 137 -12.53 22.55 -28.39
C GLY A 137 -12.59 23.87 -29.15
N GLU A 138 -11.86 24.89 -28.68
CA GLU A 138 -11.78 26.20 -29.33
C GLU A 138 -11.21 26.10 -30.75
N GLU A 139 -10.16 25.30 -30.94
CA GLU A 139 -9.55 25.07 -32.26
C GLU A 139 -10.51 24.36 -33.22
N ALA A 140 -11.23 23.34 -32.74
CA ALA A 140 -12.22 22.61 -33.50
C ALA A 140 -13.41 23.51 -33.90
N GLU A 141 -13.93 24.32 -32.98
CA GLU A 141 -14.99 25.28 -33.27
C GLU A 141 -14.57 26.31 -34.32
N LYS A 142 -13.36 26.86 -34.20
CA LYS A 142 -12.81 27.79 -35.17
C LYS A 142 -12.71 27.14 -36.55
N LYS A 143 -12.23 25.90 -36.62
CA LYS A 143 -12.10 25.18 -37.89
C LYS A 143 -13.46 24.85 -38.50
N ALA A 144 -14.43 24.46 -37.68
CA ALA A 144 -15.80 24.20 -38.13
C ALA A 144 -16.44 25.45 -38.73
N ARG A 145 -16.29 26.62 -38.10
CA ARG A 145 -16.78 27.90 -38.64
C ARG A 145 -16.15 28.21 -40.00
N GLN A 146 -14.84 28.07 -40.12
CA GLN A 146 -14.14 28.28 -41.40
C GLN A 146 -14.66 27.38 -42.52
N LEU A 147 -14.89 26.08 -42.24
CA LEU A 147 -15.41 25.15 -43.24
C LEU A 147 -16.84 25.51 -43.68
N VAL A 148 -17.70 25.92 -42.75
CA VAL A 148 -19.07 26.36 -43.07
C VAL A 148 -19.05 27.64 -43.91
N ASP A 149 -18.18 28.59 -43.56
CA ASP A 149 -18.03 29.83 -44.33
C ASP A 149 -17.53 29.54 -45.75
N GLU A 150 -16.50 28.69 -45.90
CA GLU A 150 -15.99 28.24 -47.20
C GLU A 150 -17.08 27.56 -48.05
N GLU A 151 -17.84 26.64 -47.45
CA GLU A 151 -18.94 25.94 -48.14
C GLU A 151 -20.04 26.92 -48.59
N SER A 152 -20.39 27.90 -47.75
CA SER A 152 -21.40 28.91 -48.07
C SER A 152 -21.00 29.78 -49.27
N ILE A 153 -19.72 30.16 -49.35
CA ILE A 153 -19.16 30.94 -50.46
C ILE A 153 -19.22 30.11 -51.75
N VAL A 154 -18.78 28.86 -51.70
CA VAL A 154 -18.83 27.95 -52.87
C VAL A 154 -20.26 27.73 -53.33
N ARG A 155 -21.20 27.53 -52.42
CA ARG A 155 -22.62 27.35 -52.75
C ARG A 155 -23.19 28.59 -53.43
N ARG A 156 -22.93 29.79 -52.90
CA ARG A 156 -23.41 31.04 -53.50
C ARG A 156 -22.80 31.28 -54.88
N ALA A 157 -21.49 31.07 -55.03
CA ALA A 157 -20.80 31.20 -56.32
C ALA A 157 -21.34 30.22 -57.38
N ARG A 158 -21.73 29.00 -56.98
CA ARG A 158 -22.38 28.04 -57.89
C ARG A 158 -23.73 28.53 -58.38
N VAL A 159 -24.59 29.02 -57.46
CA VAL A 159 -25.92 29.56 -57.83
C VAL A 159 -25.77 30.74 -58.78
N GLU A 160 -24.92 31.71 -58.46
CA GLU A 160 -24.67 32.88 -59.31
C GLU A 160 -24.12 32.49 -60.68
N SER A 161 -23.22 31.50 -60.74
CA SER A 161 -22.69 30.98 -62.01
C SER A 161 -23.78 30.31 -62.85
N GLU A 162 -24.71 29.56 -62.24
CA GLU A 162 -25.83 28.95 -62.95
C GLU A 162 -26.81 30.00 -63.48
N GLU A 163 -27.13 31.02 -62.68
CA GLU A 163 -27.98 32.14 -63.08
C GLU A 163 -27.36 32.95 -64.23
N LEU A 164 -26.07 33.28 -64.13
CA LEU A 164 -25.36 33.99 -65.20
C LEU A 164 -25.35 33.18 -66.49
N ARG A 165 -25.12 31.86 -66.39
CA ARG A 165 -25.13 30.97 -67.56
C ARG A 165 -26.50 30.92 -68.21
N GLU A 166 -27.56 30.89 -67.42
CA GLU A 166 -28.93 30.89 -67.92
C GLU A 166 -29.29 32.24 -68.56
N SER A 167 -28.96 33.36 -67.92
CA SER A 167 -29.13 34.71 -68.47
C SER A 167 -28.39 34.87 -69.80
N ALA A 168 -27.13 34.44 -69.87
CA ALA A 168 -26.33 34.50 -71.10
C ALA A 168 -26.92 33.63 -72.23
N ARG A 169 -27.49 32.45 -71.90
CA ARG A 169 -28.20 31.62 -72.88
C ARG A 169 -29.45 32.30 -73.41
N GLN A 170 -30.24 32.91 -72.54
CA GLN A 170 -31.46 33.64 -72.91
C GLN A 170 -31.13 34.86 -73.77
N GLU A 171 -30.11 35.65 -73.39
CA GLU A 171 -29.64 36.79 -74.16
C GLU A 171 -29.10 36.37 -75.53
N SER A 172 -28.30 35.30 -75.59
CA SER A 172 -27.81 34.75 -76.85
C SER A 172 -28.96 34.29 -77.76
N ALA A 173 -29.98 33.61 -77.21
CA ALA A 173 -31.15 33.20 -77.96
C ALA A 173 -31.97 34.41 -78.47
N MET A 174 -32.12 35.45 -77.65
CA MET A 174 -32.77 36.70 -78.05
C MET A 174 -31.99 37.44 -79.14
N LEU A 175 -30.67 37.58 -79.01
CA LEU A 175 -29.81 38.18 -80.02
C LEU A 175 -29.88 37.42 -81.34
N HIS A 176 -29.86 36.08 -81.28
CA HIS A 176 -29.98 35.25 -82.47
C HIS A 176 -31.33 35.46 -83.16
N LYS A 177 -32.42 35.45 -82.40
CA LYS A 177 -33.76 35.72 -82.93
C LYS A 177 -33.86 37.12 -83.54
N ASN A 178 -33.44 38.15 -82.82
CA ASN A 178 -33.48 39.54 -83.30
C ASN A 178 -32.65 39.71 -84.59
N THR A 179 -31.52 39.01 -84.69
CA THR A 179 -30.67 39.01 -85.88
C THR A 179 -31.37 38.34 -87.05
N LEU A 180 -32.03 37.20 -86.84
CA LEU A 180 -32.82 36.52 -87.87
C LEU A 180 -33.98 37.39 -88.35
N ASP A 181 -34.72 38.01 -87.42
CA ASP A 181 -35.83 38.91 -87.75
C ASP A 181 -35.35 40.13 -88.56
N TYR A 182 -34.19 40.70 -88.22
CA TYR A 182 -33.57 41.78 -88.99
C TYR A 182 -33.15 41.35 -90.39
N ILE A 183 -32.51 40.18 -90.52
CA ILE A 183 -32.13 39.60 -91.82
C ILE A 183 -33.37 39.38 -92.68
N ASP A 184 -34.45 38.82 -92.12
CA ASP A 184 -35.70 38.59 -92.83
C ASP A 184 -36.32 39.90 -93.34
N SER A 185 -36.37 40.93 -92.49
CA SER A 185 -36.83 42.26 -92.90
C SER A 185 -35.96 42.88 -94.00
N LEU A 186 -34.64 42.72 -93.94
CA LEU A 186 -33.73 43.22 -94.97
C LEU A 186 -33.93 42.49 -96.29
N LEU A 187 -34.12 41.16 -96.25
CA LEU A 187 -34.43 40.35 -97.41
C LEU A 187 -35.77 40.75 -98.03
N ALA A 188 -36.80 40.99 -97.21
CA ALA A 188 -38.11 41.44 -97.66
C ALA A 188 -38.06 42.83 -98.34
N ASP A 189 -37.33 43.80 -97.77
CA ASP A 189 -37.15 45.12 -98.42
C ASP A 189 -36.39 44.98 -99.74
N THR A 190 -35.37 44.12 -99.79
CA THR A 190 -34.61 43.85 -101.00
C THR A 190 -35.50 43.21 -102.08
N ASP A 191 -36.33 42.23 -101.72
CA ASP A 191 -37.27 41.58 -102.63
C ASP A 191 -38.32 42.57 -103.18
N ARG A 192 -38.85 43.43 -102.31
CA ARG A 192 -39.77 44.50 -102.72
C ARG A 192 -39.12 45.46 -103.72
N ARG A 193 -37.90 45.95 -103.44
CA ARG A 193 -37.17 46.83 -104.36
C ARG A 193 -36.87 46.15 -105.70
N MET A 194 -36.49 44.87 -105.68
CA MET A 194 -36.28 44.09 -106.90
C MET A 194 -37.58 43.96 -107.70
N SER A 195 -38.71 43.72 -107.04
CA SER A 195 -40.03 43.66 -107.68
C SER A 195 -40.44 45.01 -108.30
N GLU A 196 -40.20 46.12 -107.60
CA GLU A 196 -40.42 47.48 -108.11
C GLU A 196 -39.55 47.75 -109.35
N LEU A 197 -38.25 47.44 -109.30
CA LEU A 197 -37.34 47.58 -110.45
C LEU A 197 -37.75 46.72 -111.65
N ILE A 198 -38.15 45.46 -111.43
CA ILE A 198 -38.65 44.57 -112.49
C ILE A 198 -39.91 45.15 -113.14
N ASN A 199 -40.83 45.71 -112.35
CA ASN A 199 -42.03 46.34 -112.86
C ASN A 199 -41.71 47.59 -113.68
N SER A 200 -40.78 48.44 -113.22
CA SER A 200 -40.30 49.59 -113.99
C SER A 200 -39.67 49.16 -115.32
N ILE A 201 -38.81 48.14 -115.33
CA ILE A 201 -38.23 47.59 -116.57
C ILE A 201 -39.32 47.04 -117.51
N ARG A 202 -40.35 46.37 -116.98
CA ARG A 202 -41.48 45.88 -117.78
C ARG A 202 -42.29 47.03 -118.38
N LEU A 203 -42.50 48.11 -117.64
CA LEU A 203 -43.15 49.33 -118.12
C LEU A 203 -42.34 49.98 -119.23
N GLU A 204 -41.05 50.26 -119.02
CA GLU A 204 -40.15 50.81 -120.04
C GLU A 204 -40.12 49.93 -121.30
N ARG A 205 -40.06 48.60 -121.13
CA ARG A 205 -40.11 47.66 -122.26
C ARG A 205 -41.44 47.73 -123.02
N ASN A 206 -42.56 47.94 -122.33
CA ASN A 206 -43.88 48.12 -122.96
C ASN A 206 -43.99 49.48 -123.68
N GLU A 207 -43.45 50.57 -123.11
CA GLU A 207 -43.39 51.88 -123.76
C GLU A 207 -42.56 51.79 -125.06
N ILE A 208 -41.38 51.16 -125.02
CA ILE A 208 -40.57 50.91 -126.21
C ILE A 208 -41.32 50.06 -127.25
N ARG A 209 -42.12 49.07 -126.81
CA ARG A 209 -42.91 48.23 -127.70
C ARG A 209 -44.09 48.97 -128.33
N ASN A 210 -44.70 49.92 -127.62
CA ASN A 210 -45.81 50.75 -128.13
C ASN A 210 -45.33 51.92 -129.01
N HIS A 211 -44.03 52.24 -128.97
CA HIS A 211 -43.37 53.22 -129.84
C HIS A 211 -42.65 52.59 -131.05
N ARG A 212 -42.97 51.33 -131.36
CA ARG A 212 -42.66 50.65 -132.63
C ARG A 212 -43.93 50.47 -133.44
#